data_AF-A0A820B5E5-F1
#
_entry.id   AF-A0A820B5E5-F1
#
_cell.length_a   1.000
_cell.length_b   1.000
_cell.length_c   1.000
_cell.angle_alpha   90.00
_cell.angle_beta   90.00
_cell.angle_gamma   90.00
#
_symmetry.space_group_name_H-M   'P 1'
#
loop_
_entity.id
_entity.type
_entity.pdbx_description
1 polymer ?
#
loop_
_entity_poly.entity_id
_entity_poly.type
_entity_poly.pdbx_seq_one_letter_code
_entity_poly.pdbx_strand_id
1 'polypeptide(L)' 'ITTDTWLVESQGSFTYITVTRDKLCIPVGGSVSVPDTGLSSSQTYTQFEAKIKDKTIIKVPKECSGVN' A
#
# COMPACT_ATOMS: atom_id res chain seq x y z
N ILE A 1 9.57 -16.70 0.11
CA ILE A 1 8.68 -15.62 0.55
C ILE A 1 9.40 -14.96 1.70
N THR A 2 9.56 -13.64 1.65
CA THR A 2 10.14 -12.85 2.74
C THR A 2 9.11 -11.85 3.23
N THR A 3 9.14 -11.54 4.52
CA THR A 3 8.26 -10.57 5.15
C THR A 3 9.11 -9.61 5.94
N ASP A 4 9.00 -8.34 5.62
CA ASP A 4 9.73 -7.27 6.29
C ASP A 4 8.72 -6.35 6.97
N THR A 5 9.06 -5.90 8.18
CA THR A 5 8.26 -4.95 8.95
C THR A 5 9.11 -3.76 9.34
N TRP A 6 8.59 -2.55 9.09
CA TRP A 6 9.20 -1.28 9.49
C TRP A 6 8.28 -0.54 10.44
N LEU A 7 8.88 0.12 11.43
CA LEU A 7 8.19 1.10 12.27
C LEU A 7 8.45 2.48 11.67
N VAL A 8 7.38 3.19 11.32
CA VAL A 8 7.42 4.54 10.79
C VAL A 8 6.79 5.48 11.81
N GLU A 9 7.53 6.50 12.22
CA GLU A 9 7.00 7.60 13.02
C GLU A 9 6.55 8.73 12.10
N SER A 10 5.31 9.19 12.26
CA SER A 10 4.77 10.35 11.54
C SER A 10 3.88 11.16 12.47
N GLN A 11 4.17 12.45 12.59
CA GLN A 11 3.40 13.40 13.41
C GLN A 11 3.20 12.94 14.88
N GLY A 12 4.20 12.26 15.45
CA GLY A 12 4.16 11.76 16.83
C GLY A 12 3.33 10.48 17.03
N SER A 13 2.90 9.83 15.95
CA SER A 13 2.27 8.52 15.98
C SER A 13 3.16 7.47 15.32
N PHE A 14 3.19 6.27 15.90
CA PHE A 14 3.92 5.13 15.36
C PHE A 14 3.01 4.26 14.51
N THR A 15 3.51 3.85 13.35
CA THR A 15 2.80 2.97 12.41
C THR A 15 3.72 1.81 12.02
N TYR A 16 3.25 0.58 12.22
CA TYR A 16 3.92 -0.60 11.68
C TYR A 16 3.46 -0.84 10.25
N ILE A 17 4.41 -0.98 9.33
CA ILE A 17 4.17 -1.33 7.93
C ILE A 17 4.84 -2.67 7.68
N THR A 18 4.05 -3.67 7.28
CA THR A 18 4.55 -5.00 6.92
C THR A 18 4.33 -5.24 5.43
N VAL A 19 5.36 -5.71 4.73
CA VAL A 19 5.28 -6.08 3.31
C VAL A 19 5.80 -7.49 3.14
N THR A 20 5.02 -8.32 2.46
CA THR A 20 5.38 -9.69 2.10
C THR A 20 5.69 -9.76 0.61
N ARG A 21 6.85 -10.31 0.27
CA ARG A 21 7.36 -10.43 -1.11
C ARG A 21 7.64 -11.88 -1.49
N ASP A 22 7.49 -12.19 -2.77
CA ASP A 22 7.89 -13.48 -3.31
C ASP A 22 9.41 -13.56 -3.58
N LYS A 23 9.88 -14.63 -4.23
CA LYS A 23 11.31 -14.81 -4.56
C LYS A 23 11.83 -13.84 -5.63
N LEU A 24 10.95 -13.18 -6.36
CA LEU A 24 11.26 -12.19 -7.39
C LEU A 24 11.13 -10.75 -6.84
N CYS A 25 11.02 -10.59 -5.52
CA CYS A 25 10.78 -9.32 -4.82
C CYS A 25 9.44 -8.65 -5.20
N ILE A 26 8.49 -9.41 -5.75
CA ILE A 26 7.15 -8.91 -6.09
C ILE A 26 6.30 -8.88 -4.81
N PRO A 27 5.63 -7.76 -4.49
CA PRO A 27 4.73 -7.71 -3.34
C PRO A 27 3.53 -8.62 -3.55
N VAL A 28 3.26 -9.49 -2.58
CA VAL A 28 2.10 -10.43 -2.58
C VAL A 28 1.14 -10.17 -1.43
N GLY A 29 1.55 -9.38 -0.44
CA GLY A 29 0.65 -8.86 0.59
C GLY A 29 1.31 -7.77 1.42
N GLY A 30 0.51 -7.10 2.22
CA GLY A 30 0.99 -6.12 3.19
C GLY A 30 -0.06 -5.77 4.23
N SER A 31 0.39 -5.22 5.34
CA SER A 31 -0.48 -4.70 6.38
C SER A 31 0.08 -3.44 6.99
N VAL A 32 -0.81 -2.62 7.53
CA VAL A 32 -0.50 -1.40 8.27
C VAL A 32 -1.25 -1.46 9.59
N SER A 33 -0.58 -1.14 10.70
CA SER A 33 -1.22 -1.02 12.00
C SER A 33 -0.71 0.19 12.78
N VAL A 34 -1.62 0.86 13.49
CA VAL A 34 -1.35 2.04 14.33
C VAL A 34 -1.64 1.62 15.78
N PRO A 35 -0.62 1.32 16.60
CA PRO A 35 -0.78 0.70 17.91
C PRO A 35 -1.68 1.51 18.85
N ASP A 36 -1.49 2.83 18.87
CA ASP A 36 -2.14 3.72 19.82
C ASP A 36 -3.65 3.88 19.56
N THR A 37 -4.10 3.55 18.35
CA THR A 37 -5.52 3.65 17.95
C THR A 37 -6.19 2.29 17.82
N GLY A 38 -5.42 1.18 17.83
CA GLY A 38 -5.90 -0.15 17.50
C GLY A 38 -6.33 -0.32 16.04
N LEU A 39 -6.13 0.69 15.19
CA LEU A 39 -6.49 0.62 13.77
C LEU A 39 -5.49 -0.27 13.02
N SER A 40 -6.01 -1.16 12.17
CA SER A 40 -5.21 -1.97 11.28
C SER A 40 -5.92 -2.22 9.95
N SER A 41 -5.14 -2.43 8.90
CA SER A 41 -5.60 -2.76 7.56
C SER A 41 -4.64 -3.75 6.90
N SER A 42 -5.15 -4.68 6.11
CA SER A 42 -4.36 -5.67 5.40
C SER A 42 -4.85 -5.82 3.97
N GLN A 43 -3.92 -6.01 3.03
CA GLN A 43 -4.21 -6.27 1.62
C GLN A 43 -3.38 -7.46 1.11
N THR A 44 -3.96 -8.18 0.16
CA THR A 44 -3.29 -9.23 -0.62
C THR A 44 -3.18 -8.78 -2.07
N TYR A 45 -2.02 -8.96 -2.68
CA TYR A 45 -1.76 -8.60 -4.07
C TYR A 45 -1.67 -9.89 -4.90
N THR A 46 -2.65 -10.11 -5.78
CA THR A 46 -2.77 -11.35 -6.56
C THR A 46 -2.28 -11.21 -7.99
N GLN A 47 -2.20 -9.99 -8.51
CA GLN A 47 -1.72 -9.71 -9.87
C GLN A 47 -0.79 -8.50 -9.84
N PHE A 48 0.42 -8.68 -10.36
CA PHE A 48 1.42 -7.63 -10.46
C PHE A 48 1.95 -7.54 -11.89
N GLU A 49 1.95 -6.34 -12.44
CA GLU A 49 2.63 -6.02 -13.69
C GLU A 49 3.60 -4.86 -13.44
N ALA A 50 4.85 -5.01 -13.83
CA ALA A 50 5.89 -4.02 -13.58
C ALA A 50 5.69 -2.68 -14.33
N LYS A 51 4.79 -2.64 -15.31
CA LYS A 51 4.52 -1.47 -16.15
C LYS A 51 3.03 -1.19 -16.22
N ILE A 52 2.69 0.09 -16.11
CA ILE A 52 1.34 0.59 -16.40
C ILE A 52 1.11 0.49 -17.91
N LYS A 53 0.18 -0.38 -18.33
CA LYS A 53 -0.15 -0.60 -19.76
C LYS A 53 -0.86 0.59 -20.40
N ASP A 54 -1.88 1.11 -19.73
CA ASP A 54 -2.63 2.29 -20.17
C ASP A 54 -2.39 3.41 -19.16
N LYS A 55 -1.92 4.58 -19.61
CA LYS A 55 -1.69 5.72 -18.71
C LYS A 55 -2.95 6.57 -18.49
N THR A 56 -4.00 6.35 -19.26
CA THR A 56 -5.25 7.13 -19.18
C THR A 56 -6.01 6.84 -17.90
N ILE A 57 -5.88 5.64 -17.31
CA ILE A 57 -6.48 5.27 -16.00
C ILE A 57 -6.04 6.15 -14.82
N ILE A 58 -4.91 6.87 -14.93
CA ILE A 58 -4.44 7.78 -13.87
C ILE A 58 -4.99 9.20 -14.10
N LYS A 59 -5.54 9.50 -15.29
CA LYS A 59 -6.15 10.81 -15.54
C LYS A 59 -7.46 10.91 -14.78
N VAL A 60 -7.51 11.87 -13.86
CA VAL A 60 -8.75 12.21 -13.14
C VAL A 60 -9.83 12.57 -14.18
N PRO A 61 -10.99 11.89 -14.17
CA PRO A 61 -12.08 12.22 -15.06
C PRO A 61 -12.51 13.68 -14.87
N LYS A 62 -12.90 14.35 -15.96
CA LYS A 62 -13.37 15.74 -15.90
C LYS A 62 -14.57 15.93 -14.96
N GLU A 63 -15.38 14.89 -14.79
CA GLU A 63 -16.52 14.85 -13.87
C GLU A 63 -16.11 14.91 -12.39
N CYS A 64 -14.87 14.54 -12.08
CA CYS A 64 -14.31 14.62 -10.73
C CYS A 64 -13.60 15.96 -10.45
N SER A 65 -13.52 16.87 -11.43
CA SER A 65 -12.95 18.20 -11.23
C SER A 65 -13.90 19.08 -10.42
N GLY A 66 -13.56 19.37 -9.16
CA GLY A 66 -14.34 20.24 -8.27
C GLY A 66 -15.09 19.51 -7.15
N VAL A 67 -14.89 18.20 -7.00
CA VAL A 67 -15.28 17.48 -5.79
C VAL A 67 -14.24 17.80 -4.70
N ASN A 68 -14.64 18.57 -3.69
CA ASN A 68 -13.86 18.81 -2.47
C ASN A 68 -13.87 17.57 -1.58
#